data_AF-A0A0S2F711-F1
#
_entry.id   AF-A0A0S2F711-F1
#
_cell.length_a   1.000
_cell.length_b   1.000
_cell.length_c   1.000
_cell.angle_alpha   90.00
_cell.angle_beta   90.00
_cell.angle_gamma   90.00
#
_symmetry.space_group_name_H-M   'P 1'
#
loop_
_entity.id
_entity.type
_entity.pdbx_description
1 polymer ?
#
loop_
_entity_poly.entity_id
_entity_poly.type
_entity_poly.pdbx_seq_one_letter_code
_entity_poly.pdbx_strand_id
1 'polypeptide(L)'
;MLKAYRSARLMLAQLVLAMLPCWAQAADPVEDRQRAALAGHYYLEGADDAGSELVLEPDGRFQWSLSYGLLVESASGLWNVGGNGIVLSVQPPAGDQPVFSLDQVVAWTPDAQKRLDEFAAERQDALIEEACGYLKTYQSGFEYAELVAASLSAATPVDRAGRSAAEASLAPALAALEQSRLALEATAAQTKPKAWQAPPLSNAAAVAAGEAAAGAAAAGADDGGAEQNGMPQDGIFEDGALEEHQVAADIAVRTYLQRFEQAVALHAKAGRAMPKQPAPRFDRERCLDPAAKADGRGGYAVVIGDPQRGYRAQGIGVEFVYSDGRSERTETSPGGWALAVQRPGVRLAQAILQPADRPRETLALDESKGRIFAIRLDTAAAMPASFEQLILTQDDGDLIAPRIPGRYVRH
;
A
#
# COMPACT_ATOMS: atom_id res chain seq x y z
N MET A 1 41.64 -35.90 -39.20
CA MET A 1 43.10 -35.97 -39.41
C MET A 1 43.71 -34.63 -39.07
N LEU A 2 44.49 -34.57 -37.98
CA LEU A 2 45.18 -33.38 -37.50
C LEU A 2 46.32 -32.95 -38.46
N LYS A 3 46.45 -31.64 -38.69
CA LYS A 3 47.71 -30.95 -39.02
C LYS A 3 47.68 -29.63 -38.24
N ALA A 4 48.45 -29.45 -37.17
CA ALA A 4 49.91 -29.24 -37.14
C ALA A 4 50.33 -27.80 -37.52
N TYR A 5 50.77 -27.10 -36.47
CA TYR A 5 51.88 -26.13 -36.42
C TYR A 5 51.81 -24.82 -37.23
N ARG A 6 51.88 -23.71 -36.49
CA ARG A 6 52.89 -22.65 -36.72
C ARG A 6 53.24 -21.92 -35.43
N SER A 7 54.50 -22.06 -35.08
CA SER A 7 55.16 -21.46 -33.92
C SER A 7 55.70 -20.06 -34.24
N ALA A 8 55.97 -19.33 -33.15
CA ALA A 8 57.06 -18.37 -32.95
C ALA A 8 56.88 -16.90 -33.37
N ARG A 9 56.78 -16.03 -32.35
CA ARG A 9 57.62 -14.84 -32.09
C ARG A 9 57.21 -14.26 -30.72
N LEU A 10 57.92 -14.65 -29.65
CA LEU A 10 59.02 -13.92 -29.00
C LEU A 10 58.62 -12.54 -28.43
N MET A 11 58.60 -12.50 -27.09
CA MET A 11 59.06 -11.45 -26.18
C MET A 11 58.92 -9.98 -26.61
N LEU A 12 58.13 -9.20 -25.87
CA LEU A 12 58.60 -7.97 -25.22
C LEU A 12 57.57 -7.46 -24.19
N ALA A 13 58.08 -6.75 -23.17
CA ALA A 13 57.37 -5.90 -22.21
C ALA A 13 56.76 -6.56 -20.95
N GLN A 14 57.69 -6.91 -20.05
CA GLN A 14 57.49 -6.91 -18.59
C GLN A 14 57.22 -5.50 -18.03
N LEU A 15 56.49 -5.49 -16.90
CA LEU A 15 56.50 -4.50 -15.80
C LEU A 15 56.11 -3.03 -16.09
N VAL A 16 54.85 -2.69 -15.76
CA VAL A 16 54.52 -1.44 -15.03
C VAL A 16 53.48 -1.79 -13.97
N LEU A 17 53.95 -2.11 -12.77
CA LEU A 17 53.19 -2.11 -11.53
C LEU A 17 53.82 -1.03 -10.64
N ALA A 18 52.97 -0.29 -9.92
CA ALA A 18 53.25 0.76 -8.93
C ALA A 18 53.29 2.21 -9.43
N MET A 19 52.19 2.93 -9.21
CA MET A 19 52.08 4.08 -8.29
C MET A 19 50.82 4.89 -8.64
N LEU A 20 49.67 4.41 -8.16
CA LEU A 20 48.52 5.28 -7.94
C LEU A 20 48.67 5.84 -6.53
N PRO A 21 48.82 7.17 -6.33
CA PRO A 21 48.73 7.73 -5.00
C PRO A 21 47.31 7.51 -4.50
N CYS A 22 47.20 6.72 -3.44
CA CYS A 22 46.05 6.66 -2.58
C CYS A 22 45.89 8.06 -1.96
N TRP A 23 45.06 8.91 -2.57
CA TRP A 23 44.57 10.10 -1.88
C TRP A 23 43.57 9.61 -0.85
N ALA A 24 44.08 9.13 0.28
CA ALA A 24 43.32 9.22 1.51
C ALA A 24 43.12 10.72 1.74
N GLN A 25 41.87 11.20 1.68
CA GLN A 25 41.53 12.48 2.31
C GLN A 25 41.95 12.35 3.78
N ALA A 26 43.14 12.85 4.10
CA ALA A 26 43.50 13.09 5.48
C ALA A 26 42.54 14.19 5.96
N ALA A 27 41.64 13.83 6.87
CA ALA A 27 40.85 14.79 7.62
C ALA A 27 41.77 15.90 8.15
N ASP A 28 41.32 17.15 8.11
CA ASP A 28 42.16 18.28 8.51
C ASP A 28 42.47 18.14 10.02
N PRO A 29 43.75 18.01 10.43
CA PRO A 29 44.11 17.82 11.84
C PRO A 29 43.74 19.01 12.73
N VAL A 30 43.29 20.12 12.16
CA VAL A 30 42.69 21.25 12.90
C VAL A 30 41.22 20.98 13.23
N GLU A 31 40.43 20.48 12.27
CA GLU A 31 39.03 20.12 12.50
C GLU A 31 38.89 18.97 13.50
N ASP A 32 39.77 17.96 13.44
CA ASP A 32 39.76 16.84 14.40
C ASP A 32 40.01 17.28 15.85
N ARG A 33 40.92 18.24 16.06
CA ARG A 33 41.19 18.79 17.40
C ARG A 33 40.04 19.63 17.91
N GLN A 34 39.39 20.40 17.04
CA GLN A 34 38.22 21.19 17.40
C GLN A 34 37.02 20.28 17.72
N ARG A 35 36.83 19.20 16.94
CA ARG A 35 35.80 18.20 17.22
C ARG A 35 36.06 17.44 18.51
N ALA A 36 37.30 17.01 18.76
CA ALA A 36 37.65 16.33 20.00
C ALA A 36 37.39 17.20 21.25
N ALA A 37 37.61 18.52 21.17
CA ALA A 37 37.30 19.44 22.27
C ALA A 37 35.79 19.63 22.50
N LEU A 38 34.99 19.50 21.43
CA LEU A 38 33.54 19.70 21.44
C LEU A 38 32.73 18.40 21.62
N ALA A 39 33.37 17.24 21.48
CA ALA A 39 32.76 15.94 21.70
C ALA A 39 32.31 15.76 23.16
N GLY A 40 31.17 15.12 23.36
CA GLY A 40 30.58 14.94 24.69
C GLY A 40 29.08 14.67 24.64
N HIS A 41 28.54 14.41 25.82
CA HIS A 41 27.11 14.22 26.05
C HIS A 41 26.55 15.51 26.62
N TYR A 42 25.46 16.00 26.05
CA TYR A 42 24.83 17.24 26.43
C TYR A 42 23.36 17.02 26.74
N TYR A 43 22.90 17.67 27.82
CA TYR A 43 21.51 17.64 28.24
C TYR A 43 20.92 19.03 28.15
N LEU A 44 19.68 19.11 27.67
CA LEU A 44 18.95 20.37 27.60
C LEU A 44 18.51 20.80 29.01
N GLU A 45 18.96 21.99 29.41
CA GLU A 45 18.60 22.64 30.66
C GLU A 45 17.86 23.96 30.37
N GLY A 46 16.99 24.38 31.30
CA GLY A 46 16.23 25.64 31.19
C GLY A 46 15.02 25.59 30.27
N ALA A 47 14.50 24.40 29.98
CA ALA A 47 13.25 24.17 29.27
C ALA A 47 12.27 23.40 30.17
N ASP A 48 11.18 24.05 30.60
CA ASP A 48 10.26 23.48 31.61
C ASP A 48 9.46 22.27 31.09
N ASP A 49 9.14 22.26 29.79
CA ASP A 49 8.25 21.26 29.16
C ASP A 49 8.97 20.38 28.11
N ALA A 50 10.30 20.47 28.01
CA ALA A 50 11.09 19.75 27.02
C ALA A 50 12.31 19.06 27.67
N GLY A 51 12.52 17.79 27.32
CA GLY A 51 13.77 17.09 27.59
C GLY A 51 14.50 16.80 26.28
N SER A 52 15.81 17.02 26.23
CA SER A 52 16.59 16.67 25.04
C SER A 52 18.00 16.25 25.39
N GLU A 53 18.50 15.27 24.66
CA GLU A 53 19.87 14.76 24.76
C GLU A 53 20.55 14.91 23.40
N LEU A 54 21.80 15.36 23.42
CA LEU A 54 22.65 15.50 22.26
C LEU A 54 24.01 14.85 22.57
N VAL A 55 24.40 13.89 21.74
CA VAL A 55 25.72 13.25 21.79
C VAL A 55 26.50 13.69 20.57
N LEU A 56 27.67 14.29 20.79
CA LEU A 56 28.63 14.63 19.74
C LEU A 56 29.83 13.67 19.83
N GLU A 57 29.96 12.77 18.88
CA GLU A 57 31.07 11.83 18.79
C GLU A 57 32.34 12.51 18.26
N PRO A 58 33.54 12.16 18.75
CA PRO A 58 34.80 12.75 18.28
C PRO A 58 35.06 12.56 16.78
N ASP A 59 34.46 11.54 16.17
CA ASP A 59 34.60 11.22 14.75
C ASP A 59 33.64 12.01 13.85
N GLY A 60 32.89 12.96 14.42
CA GLY A 60 31.96 13.80 13.67
C GLY A 60 30.57 13.20 13.51
N ARG A 61 30.21 12.07 14.15
CA ARG A 61 28.81 11.62 14.23
C ARG A 61 28.05 12.27 15.38
N PHE A 62 26.75 12.47 15.23
CA PHE A 62 25.90 12.91 16.35
C PHE A 62 24.65 12.06 16.50
N GLN A 63 24.10 12.05 17.71
CA GLN A 63 22.77 11.56 18.03
C GLN A 63 22.03 12.65 18.80
N TRP A 64 20.78 12.89 18.45
CA TRP A 64 19.93 13.90 19.07
C TRP A 64 18.55 13.33 19.31
N SER A 65 17.96 13.64 20.47
CA SER A 65 16.58 13.32 20.79
C SER A 65 15.91 14.49 21.49
N LEU A 66 14.63 14.73 21.21
CA LEU A 66 13.81 15.75 21.87
C LEU A 66 12.47 15.11 22.26
N SER A 67 12.09 15.30 23.51
CA SER A 67 10.81 14.92 24.07
C SER A 67 10.07 16.17 24.52
N TYR A 68 8.89 16.42 23.96
CA TYR A 68 8.03 17.55 24.32
C TYR A 68 6.59 17.05 24.47
N GLY A 69 6.10 16.97 25.71
CA GLY A 69 4.81 16.34 26.00
C GLY A 69 4.74 14.88 25.50
N LEU A 70 3.88 14.62 24.51
CA LEU A 70 3.73 13.30 23.85
C LEU A 70 4.55 13.17 22.55
N LEU A 71 5.17 14.26 22.07
CA LEU A 71 5.99 14.26 20.87
C LEU A 71 7.40 13.79 21.22
N VAL A 72 7.91 12.81 20.47
CA VAL A 72 9.29 12.35 20.55
C VAL A 72 9.91 12.45 19.16
N GLU A 73 10.94 13.27 19.04
CA GLU A 73 11.74 13.45 17.85
C GLU A 73 13.15 12.91 18.07
N SER A 74 13.77 12.43 17.01
CA SER A 74 15.16 11.95 17.06
C SER A 74 15.83 12.13 15.72
N ALA A 75 17.12 12.46 15.74
CA ALA A 75 17.93 12.63 14.55
C ALA A 75 19.36 12.14 14.77
N SER A 76 19.99 11.65 13.71
CA SER A 76 21.39 11.27 13.71
C SER A 76 22.04 11.70 12.40
N GLY A 77 23.33 11.96 12.42
CA GLY A 77 24.02 12.39 11.20
C GLY A 77 25.47 12.78 11.47
N LEU A 78 25.96 13.71 10.66
CA LEU A 78 27.30 14.27 10.80
C LEU A 78 27.25 15.65 11.41
N TRP A 79 28.24 15.99 12.22
CA TRP A 79 28.47 17.32 12.72
C TRP A 79 29.87 17.80 12.40
N ASN A 80 29.97 19.11 12.14
CA ASN A 80 31.24 19.79 11.92
C ASN A 80 31.23 21.14 12.62
N VAL A 81 32.44 21.66 12.85
CA VAL A 81 32.66 23.00 13.41
C VAL A 81 32.82 23.97 12.25
N GLY A 82 31.88 24.90 12.10
CA GLY A 82 31.93 25.97 11.11
C GLY A 82 32.26 27.32 11.73
N GLY A 83 32.50 28.34 10.90
CA GLY A 83 32.97 29.67 11.35
C GLY A 83 32.11 30.38 12.40
N ASN A 84 30.83 30.03 12.54
CA ASN A 84 29.89 30.65 13.50
C ASN A 84 29.19 29.63 14.44
N GLY A 85 29.65 28.38 14.52
CA GLY A 85 29.01 27.39 15.41
C GLY A 85 29.19 25.93 14.97
N ILE A 86 28.45 25.04 15.63
CA ILE A 86 28.41 23.61 15.33
C ILE A 86 27.23 23.36 14.38
N VAL A 87 27.50 22.74 13.24
CA VAL A 87 26.46 22.41 12.26
C VAL A 87 26.17 20.92 12.35
N LEU A 88 24.97 20.56 12.82
CA LEU A 88 24.44 19.20 12.74
C LEU A 88 23.74 19.05 11.38
N SER A 89 24.24 18.17 10.53
CA SER A 89 23.60 17.80 9.26
C SER A 89 23.02 16.41 9.40
N VAL A 90 21.70 16.31 9.39
CA VAL A 90 21.05 14.99 9.36
C VAL A 90 21.43 14.34 8.05
N GLN A 91 22.00 13.14 8.16
CA GLN A 91 22.02 12.29 6.99
C GLN A 91 20.63 11.69 6.91
N PRO A 92 19.81 12.03 5.90
CA PRO A 92 18.62 11.22 5.66
C PRO A 92 19.09 9.76 5.59
N PRO A 93 18.32 8.79 6.12
CA PRO A 93 18.64 7.38 5.93
C PRO A 93 18.97 7.23 4.45
N ALA A 94 20.20 6.78 4.14
CA ALA A 94 20.64 6.60 2.76
C ALA A 94 19.49 5.88 2.05
N GLY A 95 19.05 6.37 0.89
CA GLY A 95 17.84 5.88 0.22
C GLY A 95 17.83 4.36 -0.07
N ASP A 96 18.95 3.68 0.20
CA ASP A 96 19.17 2.25 0.07
C ASP A 96 19.06 1.46 1.40
N GLN A 97 18.84 2.09 2.56
CA GLN A 97 18.55 1.33 3.78
C GLN A 97 17.09 0.87 3.79
N PRO A 98 16.83 -0.46 3.87
CA PRO A 98 15.46 -0.96 3.89
C PRO A 98 14.78 -0.54 5.19
N VAL A 99 13.63 0.13 5.06
CA VAL A 99 12.79 0.53 6.19
C VAL A 99 12.12 -0.70 6.81
N PHE A 100 11.92 -1.75 6.01
CA PHE A 100 11.30 -2.99 6.45
C PHE A 100 12.28 -4.15 6.42
N SER A 101 12.24 -4.96 7.48
CA SER A 101 13.00 -6.21 7.56
C SER A 101 12.15 -7.33 8.13
N LEU A 102 12.26 -8.54 7.58
CA LEU A 102 11.59 -9.71 8.13
C LEU A 102 12.27 -10.07 9.47
N ASP A 103 11.51 -10.00 10.56
CA ASP A 103 12.00 -10.23 11.92
C ASP A 103 11.82 -11.70 12.32
N GLN A 104 10.58 -12.17 12.27
CA GLN A 104 10.23 -13.53 12.62
C GLN A 104 9.11 -14.07 11.73
N VAL A 105 9.12 -15.39 11.52
CA VAL A 105 8.01 -16.11 10.88
C VAL A 105 7.43 -17.07 11.90
N VAL A 106 6.12 -17.01 12.10
CA VAL A 106 5.41 -17.78 13.11
C VAL A 106 4.37 -18.67 12.45
N ALA A 107 4.12 -19.83 13.07
CA ALA A 107 3.04 -20.72 12.69
C ALA A 107 1.68 -20.02 12.79
N TRP A 108 0.73 -20.51 11.99
CA TRP A 108 -0.65 -20.01 12.01
C TRP A 108 -1.31 -20.28 13.36
N THR A 109 -2.01 -19.28 13.92
CA THR A 109 -2.63 -19.35 15.25
C THR A 109 -4.16 -19.21 15.16
N PRO A 110 -4.92 -19.65 16.17
CA PRO A 110 -6.37 -19.44 16.22
C PRO A 110 -6.77 -17.96 16.16
N ASP A 111 -5.96 -17.09 16.78
CA ASP A 111 -6.14 -15.64 16.76
C ASP A 111 -5.94 -15.04 15.36
N ALA A 112 -5.01 -15.59 14.58
CA ALA A 112 -4.84 -15.23 13.18
C ALA A 112 -6.00 -15.78 12.33
N GLN A 113 -6.48 -16.99 12.62
CA GLN A 113 -7.65 -17.55 11.93
C GLN A 113 -8.90 -16.69 12.14
N LYS A 114 -9.20 -16.29 13.37
CA LYS A 114 -10.36 -15.43 13.66
C LYS A 114 -10.30 -14.11 12.88
N ARG A 115 -9.12 -13.46 12.84
CA ARG A 115 -8.91 -12.22 12.07
C ARG A 115 -9.04 -12.45 10.57
N LEU A 116 -8.58 -13.60 10.08
CA LEU A 116 -8.75 -13.97 8.67
C LEU A 116 -10.22 -14.18 8.33
N ASP A 117 -11.01 -14.81 9.20
CA ASP A 117 -12.43 -15.04 8.94
C ASP A 117 -13.20 -13.71 8.82
N GLU A 118 -12.91 -12.76 9.73
CA GLU A 118 -13.45 -11.39 9.70
C GLU A 118 -13.01 -10.65 8.41
N PHE A 119 -11.71 -10.68 8.11
CA PHE A 119 -11.14 -10.07 6.90
C PHE A 119 -11.69 -10.68 5.61
N ALA A 120 -11.80 -12.01 5.53
CA ALA A 120 -12.23 -12.72 4.35
C ALA A 120 -13.70 -12.42 4.01
N ALA A 121 -14.55 -12.24 5.03
CA ALA A 121 -15.93 -11.83 4.82
C ALA A 121 -16.02 -10.42 4.22
N GLU A 122 -15.35 -9.44 4.83
CA GLU A 122 -15.31 -8.06 4.32
C GLU A 122 -14.69 -7.98 2.92
N ARG A 123 -13.61 -8.74 2.70
CA ARG A 123 -12.92 -8.80 1.41
C ARG A 123 -13.77 -9.43 0.33
N GLN A 124 -14.51 -10.48 0.65
CA GLN A 124 -15.42 -11.14 -0.28
C GLN A 124 -16.54 -10.18 -0.71
N ASP A 125 -17.12 -9.41 0.20
CA ASP A 125 -18.12 -8.39 -0.16
C ASP A 125 -17.52 -7.30 -1.07
N ALA A 126 -16.32 -6.82 -0.77
CA ALA A 126 -15.63 -5.85 -1.63
C ALA A 126 -15.34 -6.41 -3.04
N LEU A 127 -14.90 -7.67 -3.15
CA LEU A 127 -14.70 -8.35 -4.44
C LEU A 127 -16.02 -8.51 -5.21
N ILE A 128 -17.12 -8.81 -4.50
CA ILE A 128 -18.44 -8.90 -5.11
C ILE A 128 -18.86 -7.56 -5.69
N GLU A 129 -18.70 -6.47 -4.94
CA GLU A 129 -19.08 -5.15 -5.41
C GLU A 129 -18.23 -4.65 -6.57
N GLU A 130 -16.92 -4.95 -6.56
CA GLU A 130 -16.00 -4.65 -7.65
C GLU A 130 -16.35 -5.46 -8.91
N ALA A 131 -16.61 -6.76 -8.75
CA ALA A 131 -16.89 -7.65 -9.88
C ALA A 131 -18.32 -7.46 -10.42
N CYS A 132 -19.30 -7.19 -9.55
CA CYS A 132 -20.70 -6.98 -9.89
C CYS A 132 -21.09 -5.51 -9.68
N GLY A 133 -20.51 -4.59 -10.47
CA GLY A 133 -20.72 -3.15 -10.31
C GLY A 133 -22.18 -2.68 -10.23
N TYR A 134 -23.12 -3.40 -10.85
CA TYR A 134 -24.56 -3.10 -10.75
C TYR A 134 -25.13 -3.26 -9.32
N LEU A 135 -24.55 -4.12 -8.48
CA LEU A 135 -24.97 -4.28 -7.07
C LEU A 135 -24.71 -3.02 -6.27
N LYS A 136 -23.55 -2.39 -6.50
CA LYS A 136 -23.18 -1.11 -5.89
C LYS A 136 -24.13 0.01 -6.31
N THR A 137 -24.47 0.07 -7.60
CA THR A 137 -25.48 1.01 -8.13
C THR A 137 -26.84 0.78 -7.47
N TYR A 138 -27.24 -0.48 -7.27
CA TYR A 138 -28.52 -0.82 -6.65
C TYR A 138 -28.56 -0.42 -5.17
N GLN A 139 -27.54 -0.79 -4.37
CA GLN A 139 -27.48 -0.45 -2.95
C GLN A 139 -27.51 1.06 -2.74
N SER A 140 -26.60 1.79 -3.39
CA SER A 140 -26.48 3.25 -3.24
C SER A 140 -27.76 3.96 -3.70
N GLY A 141 -28.33 3.53 -4.83
CA GLY A 141 -29.55 4.13 -5.37
C GLY A 141 -30.80 3.82 -4.55
N PHE A 142 -30.88 2.64 -3.95
CA PHE A 142 -32.01 2.25 -3.11
C PHE A 142 -32.01 3.03 -1.79
N GLU A 143 -30.86 3.16 -1.12
CA GLU A 143 -30.71 4.01 0.08
C GLU A 143 -31.14 5.46 -0.19
N TYR A 144 -30.71 6.01 -1.33
CA TYR A 144 -31.14 7.34 -1.77
C TYR A 144 -32.65 7.41 -2.00
N ALA A 145 -33.24 6.43 -2.70
CA ALA A 145 -34.67 6.39 -2.96
C ALA A 145 -35.52 6.28 -1.68
N GLU A 146 -35.06 5.53 -0.67
CA GLU A 146 -35.71 5.46 0.65
C GLU A 146 -35.68 6.80 1.38
N LEU A 147 -34.55 7.52 1.35
CA LEU A 147 -34.45 8.86 1.91
C LEU A 147 -35.41 9.85 1.22
N VAL A 148 -35.48 9.80 -0.12
CA VAL A 148 -36.43 10.60 -0.90
C VAL A 148 -37.88 10.24 -0.52
N ALA A 149 -38.22 8.96 -0.39
CA ALA A 149 -39.56 8.51 0.01
C ALA A 149 -39.99 9.05 1.38
N ALA A 150 -39.07 9.04 2.35
CA ALA A 150 -39.31 9.61 3.67
C ALA A 150 -39.59 11.13 3.61
N SER A 151 -38.85 11.85 2.77
CA SER A 151 -39.01 13.30 2.60
C SER A 151 -40.34 13.69 1.92
N LEU A 152 -40.76 12.94 0.89
CA LEU A 152 -42.00 13.21 0.15
C LEU A 152 -43.26 12.99 0.99
N SER A 153 -43.19 12.08 1.97
CA SER A 153 -44.28 11.81 2.91
C SER A 153 -44.57 12.98 3.86
N ALA A 154 -43.64 13.93 3.98
CA ALA A 154 -43.79 15.14 4.82
C ALA A 154 -44.27 16.39 4.04
N ALA A 155 -44.45 16.29 2.71
CA ALA A 155 -44.79 17.44 1.86
C ALA A 155 -46.27 17.87 1.95
N THR A 156 -46.54 19.13 1.61
CA THR A 156 -47.84 19.83 1.74
C THR A 156 -49.02 19.18 0.99
N PRO A 157 -50.28 19.44 1.41
CA PRO A 157 -51.47 18.80 0.83
C PRO A 157 -51.62 19.08 -0.67
N VAL A 158 -51.73 18.01 -1.46
CA VAL A 158 -52.05 18.06 -2.89
C VAL A 158 -53.53 18.40 -3.08
N ASP A 159 -53.84 19.22 -4.09
CA ASP A 159 -55.23 19.50 -4.47
C ASP A 159 -55.98 18.22 -4.93
N ARG A 160 -57.31 18.29 -4.96
CA ARG A 160 -58.17 17.12 -5.28
C ARG A 160 -57.89 16.56 -6.68
N ALA A 161 -57.63 17.43 -7.66
CA ALA A 161 -57.40 17.02 -9.04
C ALA A 161 -56.08 16.25 -9.18
N GLY A 162 -55.02 16.74 -8.52
CA GLY A 162 -53.72 16.09 -8.45
C GLY A 162 -53.78 14.74 -7.74
N ARG A 163 -54.60 14.60 -6.70
CA ARG A 163 -54.82 13.32 -6.02
C ARG A 163 -55.48 12.29 -6.94
N SER A 164 -56.58 12.64 -7.59
CA SER A 164 -57.31 11.72 -8.47
C SER A 164 -56.47 11.30 -9.69
N ALA A 165 -55.67 12.21 -10.25
CA ALA A 165 -54.74 11.87 -11.33
C ALA A 165 -53.64 10.90 -10.86
N ALA A 166 -53.11 11.10 -9.64
CA ALA A 166 -52.14 10.19 -9.05
C ALA A 166 -52.74 8.79 -8.82
N GLU A 167 -53.94 8.72 -8.25
CA GLU A 167 -54.66 7.46 -8.00
C GLU A 167 -54.90 6.66 -9.28
N ALA A 168 -55.28 7.31 -10.38
CA ALA A 168 -55.44 6.66 -11.68
C ALA A 168 -54.12 6.09 -12.25
N SER A 169 -52.98 6.66 -11.85
CA SER A 169 -51.65 6.27 -12.32
C SER A 169 -50.97 5.19 -11.45
N LEU A 170 -51.52 4.88 -10.27
CA LEU A 170 -50.90 3.95 -9.32
C LEU A 170 -50.77 2.53 -9.86
N ALA A 171 -51.85 1.95 -10.38
CA ALA A 171 -51.83 0.56 -10.86
C ALA A 171 -50.86 0.36 -12.04
N PRO A 172 -50.85 1.24 -13.07
CA PRO A 172 -49.82 1.19 -14.11
C PRO A 172 -48.39 1.34 -13.57
N ALA A 173 -48.16 2.23 -12.59
CA ALA A 173 -46.84 2.45 -12.02
C ALA A 173 -46.32 1.23 -11.25
N LEU A 174 -47.18 0.57 -10.46
CA LEU A 174 -46.82 -0.67 -9.75
C LEU A 174 -46.57 -1.82 -10.72
N ALA A 175 -47.35 -1.94 -11.80
CA ALA A 175 -47.10 -2.93 -12.83
C ALA A 175 -45.77 -2.70 -13.55
N ALA A 176 -45.43 -1.43 -13.87
CA ALA A 176 -44.16 -1.07 -14.48
C ALA A 176 -42.97 -1.32 -13.53
N LEU A 177 -43.14 -1.08 -12.24
CA LEU A 177 -42.14 -1.40 -11.21
C LEU A 177 -41.87 -2.90 -11.16
N GLU A 178 -42.91 -3.73 -11.10
CA GLU A 178 -42.76 -5.19 -11.07
C GLU A 178 -42.11 -5.73 -12.36
N GLN A 179 -42.48 -5.19 -13.53
CA GLN A 179 -41.81 -5.53 -14.79
C GLN A 179 -40.33 -5.16 -14.78
N SER A 180 -39.97 -3.99 -14.25
CA SER A 180 -38.57 -3.59 -14.13
C SER A 180 -37.79 -4.45 -13.14
N ARG A 181 -38.42 -4.94 -12.06
CA ARG A 181 -37.82 -5.90 -11.11
C ARG A 181 -37.46 -7.21 -11.83
N LEU A 182 -38.40 -7.77 -12.58
CA LEU A 182 -38.19 -9.01 -13.32
C LEU A 182 -37.12 -8.86 -14.41
N ALA A 183 -37.10 -7.73 -15.13
CA ALA A 183 -36.08 -7.43 -16.13
C ALA A 183 -34.68 -7.30 -15.51
N LEU A 184 -34.59 -6.66 -14.33
CA LEU A 184 -33.36 -6.56 -13.55
C LEU A 184 -32.86 -7.94 -13.12
N GLU A 185 -33.72 -8.80 -12.56
CA GLU A 185 -33.33 -10.16 -12.17
C GLU A 185 -32.86 -10.99 -13.39
N ALA A 186 -33.55 -10.88 -14.53
CA ALA A 186 -33.20 -11.60 -15.74
C ALA A 186 -31.87 -11.14 -16.36
N THR A 187 -31.56 -9.85 -16.32
CA THR A 187 -30.29 -9.30 -16.82
C THR A 187 -29.13 -9.60 -15.87
N ALA A 188 -29.35 -9.46 -14.55
CA ALA A 188 -28.38 -9.85 -13.53
C ALA A 188 -27.99 -11.34 -13.65
N ALA A 189 -28.96 -12.22 -13.91
CA ALA A 189 -28.71 -13.66 -14.11
C ALA A 189 -27.86 -13.98 -15.36
N GLN A 190 -27.75 -13.06 -16.32
CA GLN A 190 -26.93 -13.23 -17.54
C GLN A 190 -25.50 -12.71 -17.37
N THR A 191 -25.20 -12.01 -16.27
CA THR A 191 -23.83 -11.56 -15.98
C THR A 191 -22.89 -12.75 -15.83
N LYS A 192 -21.65 -12.56 -16.26
CA LYS A 192 -20.59 -13.56 -16.23
C LYS A 192 -19.44 -13.09 -15.36
N PRO A 193 -18.63 -14.03 -14.82
CA PRO A 193 -17.40 -13.69 -14.15
C PRO A 193 -16.43 -12.98 -15.09
N LYS A 194 -15.89 -11.86 -14.64
CA LYS A 194 -14.75 -11.24 -15.32
C LYS A 194 -13.50 -12.05 -14.96
N ALA A 195 -12.99 -12.83 -15.90
CA ALA A 195 -11.77 -13.58 -15.68
C ALA A 195 -10.60 -12.62 -15.43
N TRP A 196 -9.81 -12.88 -14.39
CA TRP A 196 -8.57 -12.13 -14.19
C TRP A 196 -7.61 -12.40 -15.35
N GLN A 197 -7.04 -11.33 -15.91
CA GLN A 197 -5.98 -11.40 -16.90
C GLN A 197 -4.68 -11.01 -16.24
N ALA A 198 -3.64 -11.81 -16.45
CA ALA A 198 -2.32 -11.47 -15.92
C ALA A 198 -1.86 -10.14 -16.53
N PRO A 199 -1.44 -9.17 -15.71
CA PRO A 199 -0.75 -8.01 -16.25
C PRO A 199 0.44 -8.53 -17.06
N PRO A 200 0.73 -7.94 -18.23
CA PRO A 200 1.89 -8.35 -19.02
C PRO A 200 3.12 -8.29 -18.12
N LEU A 201 3.85 -9.40 -18.04
CA LEU A 201 5.06 -9.47 -17.23
C LEU A 201 5.98 -8.34 -17.67
N SER A 202 6.23 -7.37 -16.78
CA SER A 202 7.29 -6.39 -17.04
C SER A 202 8.59 -7.16 -17.22
N ASN A 203 9.44 -6.72 -18.15
CA ASN A 203 10.68 -7.43 -18.49
C ASN A 203 11.55 -7.75 -17.26
N ALA A 204 11.48 -6.95 -16.18
CA ALA A 204 12.20 -7.22 -14.93
C ALA A 204 11.69 -8.46 -14.15
N ALA A 205 10.37 -8.68 -14.11
CA ALA A 205 9.78 -9.87 -13.46
C ALA A 205 9.99 -11.13 -14.31
N ALA A 206 9.99 -11.01 -15.64
CA ALA A 206 10.32 -12.09 -16.56
C ALA A 206 11.80 -12.51 -16.45
N VAL A 207 12.72 -11.55 -16.25
CA VAL A 207 14.15 -11.83 -16.03
C VAL A 207 14.38 -12.52 -14.67
N ALA A 208 13.74 -12.07 -13.59
CA ALA A 208 13.87 -12.72 -12.27
C ALA A 208 13.26 -14.14 -12.24
N ALA A 209 12.13 -14.36 -12.92
CA ALA A 209 11.54 -15.69 -13.08
C ALA A 209 12.40 -16.58 -14.01
N GLY A 210 13.02 -15.99 -15.03
CA GLY A 210 13.97 -16.64 -15.92
C GLY A 210 15.26 -17.06 -15.21
N GLU A 211 15.78 -16.24 -14.29
CA GLU A 211 16.97 -16.54 -13.48
C GLU A 211 16.70 -17.61 -12.41
N ALA A 212 15.52 -17.60 -11.78
CA ALA A 212 15.09 -18.66 -10.86
C ALA A 212 14.88 -20.01 -11.58
N ALA A 213 14.40 -19.99 -12.82
CA ALA A 213 14.30 -21.18 -13.67
C ALA A 213 15.66 -21.62 -14.24
N ALA A 214 16.55 -20.67 -14.57
CA ALA A 214 17.91 -20.94 -15.06
C ALA A 214 18.81 -21.52 -13.96
N GLY A 215 18.59 -21.18 -12.69
CA GLY A 215 19.25 -21.83 -11.54
C GLY A 215 18.90 -23.32 -11.40
N ALA A 216 17.78 -23.77 -11.96
CA ALA A 216 17.38 -25.17 -12.01
C ALA A 216 17.77 -25.87 -13.32
N ALA A 217 18.19 -25.12 -14.36
CA ALA A 217 18.48 -25.64 -15.70
C ALA A 217 19.95 -25.47 -16.15
N ALA A 218 20.85 -24.96 -15.30
CA ALA A 218 22.28 -24.87 -15.58
C ALA A 218 23.03 -26.21 -15.39
N ALA A 219 22.49 -27.26 -16.00
CA ALA A 219 23.20 -28.48 -16.37
C ALA A 219 22.82 -28.84 -17.82
N GLY A 220 23.21 -27.98 -18.77
CA GLY A 220 23.04 -28.27 -20.20
C GLY A 220 23.14 -27.07 -21.12
N ALA A 221 24.32 -26.93 -21.74
CA ALA A 221 24.56 -26.46 -23.12
C ALA A 221 24.08 -25.05 -23.57
N ASP A 222 25.08 -24.16 -23.69
CA ASP A 222 25.65 -23.57 -24.92
C ASP A 222 24.79 -23.06 -26.11
N ASP A 223 25.05 -21.78 -26.41
CA ASP A 223 25.17 -21.04 -27.67
C ASP A 223 23.95 -20.57 -28.50
N GLY A 224 24.04 -19.31 -28.96
CA GLY A 224 23.30 -18.76 -30.10
C GLY A 224 22.43 -17.52 -29.84
N GLY A 225 23.00 -16.31 -29.98
CA GLY A 225 22.27 -15.04 -29.96
C GLY A 225 21.66 -14.62 -31.31
N ALA A 226 20.74 -13.65 -31.28
CA ALA A 226 20.58 -12.59 -32.28
C ALA A 226 19.50 -11.55 -31.86
N GLU A 227 19.89 -10.28 -31.87
CA GLU A 227 19.08 -9.07 -31.70
C GLU A 227 18.09 -8.84 -32.87
N GLN A 228 16.97 -8.15 -32.58
CA GLN A 228 16.55 -6.99 -33.39
C GLN A 228 15.48 -6.09 -32.72
N ASN A 229 15.68 -4.80 -32.99
CA ASN A 229 15.06 -3.58 -32.46
C ASN A 229 13.60 -3.33 -32.90
N GLY A 230 12.87 -2.50 -32.12
CA GLY A 230 11.67 -1.78 -32.60
C GLY A 230 10.95 -0.99 -31.50
N MET A 231 10.94 0.34 -31.62
CA MET A 231 10.53 1.39 -30.66
C MET A 231 9.02 1.44 -30.29
N PRO A 232 8.67 2.21 -29.21
CA PRO A 232 7.38 2.15 -28.53
C PRO A 232 6.31 3.03 -29.19
N GLN A 233 5.05 2.61 -29.10
CA GLN A 233 3.90 3.47 -29.40
C GLN A 233 3.12 3.73 -28.11
N ASP A 234 3.30 4.96 -27.63
CA ASP A 234 2.31 5.92 -27.18
C ASP A 234 1.02 5.41 -26.51
N GLY A 235 0.83 5.96 -25.31
CA GLY A 235 -0.29 5.74 -24.42
C GLY A 235 -1.67 5.94 -25.05
N ILE A 236 -2.52 4.96 -24.78
CA ILE A 236 -3.95 5.14 -24.66
C ILE A 236 -4.32 4.57 -23.30
N PHE A 237 -4.85 5.43 -22.42
CA PHE A 237 -5.57 5.01 -21.23
C PHE A 237 -6.81 4.22 -21.69
N GLU A 238 -6.73 2.89 -21.70
CA GLU A 238 -7.88 2.01 -21.84
C GLU A 238 -8.54 1.84 -20.48
N ASP A 239 -9.43 2.76 -20.12
CA ASP A 239 -10.46 2.47 -19.12
C ASP A 239 -11.48 1.51 -19.76
N GLY A 240 -11.61 0.34 -19.13
CA GLY A 240 -12.13 -0.87 -19.74
C GLY A 240 -13.57 -0.79 -20.22
N ALA A 241 -13.80 -1.39 -21.39
CA ALA A 241 -15.13 -1.83 -21.81
C ALA A 241 -15.71 -2.74 -20.72
N LEU A 242 -16.64 -2.21 -19.92
CA LEU A 242 -17.52 -3.02 -19.10
C LEU A 242 -18.23 -4.02 -20.03
N GLU A 243 -18.19 -5.31 -19.70
CA GLU A 243 -18.81 -6.34 -20.53
C GLU A 243 -20.28 -5.98 -20.78
N GLU A 244 -20.77 -6.18 -22.00
CA GLU A 244 -22.11 -5.78 -22.47
C GLU A 244 -23.23 -6.19 -21.49
N HIS A 245 -23.10 -7.34 -20.84
CA HIS A 245 -24.03 -7.84 -19.83
C HIS A 245 -23.99 -7.05 -18.50
N GLN A 246 -22.83 -6.57 -18.07
CA GLN A 246 -22.72 -5.73 -16.87
C GLN A 246 -23.35 -4.35 -17.09
N VAL A 247 -23.12 -3.76 -18.28
CA VAL A 247 -23.77 -2.50 -18.67
C VAL A 247 -25.29 -2.66 -18.73
N ALA A 248 -25.78 -3.76 -19.31
CA ALA A 248 -27.21 -4.06 -19.36
C ALA A 248 -27.82 -4.21 -17.96
N ALA A 249 -27.13 -4.87 -17.03
CA ALA A 249 -27.56 -4.99 -15.64
C ALA A 249 -27.60 -3.62 -14.93
N ASP A 250 -26.60 -2.76 -15.12
CA ASP A 250 -26.59 -1.40 -14.55
C ASP A 250 -27.75 -0.53 -15.07
N ILE A 251 -28.03 -0.59 -16.38
CA ILE A 251 -29.18 0.08 -16.99
C ILE A 251 -30.50 -0.43 -16.39
N ALA A 252 -30.62 -1.75 -16.18
CA ALA A 252 -31.80 -2.34 -15.57
C ALA A 252 -31.98 -1.89 -14.10
N VAL A 253 -30.89 -1.77 -13.33
CA VAL A 253 -30.90 -1.23 -11.96
C VAL A 253 -31.43 0.20 -11.96
N ARG A 254 -30.88 1.09 -12.79
CA ARG A 254 -31.32 2.49 -12.87
C ARG A 254 -32.79 2.60 -13.27
N THR A 255 -33.22 1.76 -14.21
CA THR A 255 -34.62 1.70 -14.64
C THR A 255 -35.53 1.29 -13.48
N TYR A 256 -35.16 0.25 -12.72
CA TYR A 256 -35.91 -0.18 -11.54
C TYR A 256 -36.03 0.93 -10.49
N LEU A 257 -34.91 1.57 -10.15
CA LEU A 257 -34.87 2.66 -9.16
C LEU A 257 -35.75 3.84 -9.59
N GLN A 258 -35.69 4.23 -10.87
CA GLN A 258 -36.55 5.28 -11.41
C GLN A 258 -38.05 4.92 -11.29
N ARG A 259 -38.43 3.66 -11.56
CA ARG A 259 -39.81 3.20 -11.41
C ARG A 259 -40.23 3.15 -9.94
N PHE A 260 -39.31 2.81 -9.04
CA PHE A 260 -39.56 2.80 -7.61
C PHE A 260 -39.85 4.22 -7.10
N GLU A 261 -38.99 5.18 -7.42
CA GLU A 261 -39.20 6.60 -7.09
C GLU A 261 -40.53 7.14 -7.67
N GLN A 262 -40.85 6.80 -8.92
CA GLN A 262 -42.11 7.18 -9.55
C GLN A 262 -43.32 6.65 -8.77
N ALA A 263 -43.28 5.37 -8.35
CA ALA A 263 -44.36 4.77 -7.59
C ALA A 263 -44.49 5.41 -6.19
N VAL A 264 -43.37 5.65 -5.51
CA VAL A 264 -43.33 6.37 -4.22
C VAL A 264 -43.95 7.76 -4.35
N ALA A 265 -43.55 8.54 -5.35
CA ALA A 265 -44.08 9.89 -5.56
C ALA A 265 -45.59 9.89 -5.85
N LEU A 266 -46.08 8.92 -6.64
CA LEU A 266 -47.51 8.77 -6.91
C LEU A 266 -48.29 8.37 -5.66
N HIS A 267 -47.75 7.48 -4.82
CA HIS A 267 -48.35 7.09 -3.54
C HIS A 267 -48.45 8.28 -2.58
N ALA A 268 -47.36 9.04 -2.41
CA ALA A 268 -47.35 10.26 -1.62
C ALA A 268 -48.39 11.27 -2.14
N LYS A 269 -48.44 11.51 -3.46
CA LYS A 269 -49.40 12.41 -4.10
C LYS A 269 -50.85 11.95 -3.95
N ALA A 270 -51.08 10.64 -3.93
CA ALA A 270 -52.38 10.03 -3.67
C ALA A 270 -52.78 10.08 -2.17
N GLY A 271 -51.87 10.47 -1.27
CA GLY A 271 -52.10 10.42 0.17
C GLY A 271 -52.15 8.98 0.72
N ARG A 272 -51.42 8.06 0.10
CA ARG A 272 -51.40 6.63 0.45
C ARG A 272 -49.97 6.23 0.80
N ALA A 273 -49.82 5.33 1.78
CA ALA A 273 -48.53 4.69 2.02
C ALA A 273 -48.15 3.80 0.82
N MET A 274 -46.86 3.73 0.51
CA MET A 274 -46.33 2.81 -0.50
C MET A 274 -46.44 1.36 0.02
N PRO A 275 -47.06 0.43 -0.72
CA PRO A 275 -47.09 -0.97 -0.33
C PRO A 275 -45.68 -1.57 -0.37
N LYS A 276 -45.38 -2.44 0.59
CA LYS A 276 -44.10 -3.17 0.63
C LYS A 276 -43.92 -3.96 -0.66
N GLN A 277 -42.88 -3.63 -1.42
CA GLN A 277 -42.54 -4.32 -2.66
C GLN A 277 -41.53 -5.45 -2.38
N PRO A 278 -41.58 -6.54 -3.15
CA PRO A 278 -40.49 -7.51 -3.14
C PRO A 278 -39.21 -6.86 -3.66
N ALA A 279 -38.11 -7.00 -2.92
CA ALA A 279 -36.79 -6.59 -3.40
C ALA A 279 -36.35 -7.50 -4.56
N PRO A 280 -35.61 -6.97 -5.56
CA PRO A 280 -34.95 -7.79 -6.55
C PRO A 280 -34.02 -8.83 -5.89
N ARG A 281 -33.94 -10.02 -6.48
CA ARG A 281 -33.08 -11.11 -6.03
C ARG A 281 -31.86 -11.24 -6.93
N PHE A 282 -30.68 -11.16 -6.31
CA PHE A 282 -29.40 -11.30 -7.00
C PHE A 282 -28.64 -12.53 -6.50
N ASP A 283 -28.01 -13.24 -7.43
CA ASP A 283 -26.90 -14.13 -7.10
C ASP A 283 -25.64 -13.27 -6.99
N ARG A 284 -25.29 -12.89 -5.75
CA ARG A 284 -24.21 -11.93 -5.46
C ARG A 284 -22.84 -12.44 -5.91
N GLU A 285 -22.65 -13.75 -6.01
CA GLU A 285 -21.36 -14.34 -6.39
C GLU A 285 -21.24 -14.60 -7.89
N ARG A 286 -22.27 -14.29 -8.67
CA ARG A 286 -22.36 -14.62 -10.10
C ARG A 286 -21.22 -14.05 -10.94
N CYS A 287 -20.79 -12.83 -10.63
CA CYS A 287 -19.71 -12.15 -11.37
C CYS A 287 -18.32 -12.39 -10.75
N LEU A 288 -18.23 -13.10 -9.62
CA LEU A 288 -16.94 -13.43 -9.03
C LEU A 288 -16.22 -14.47 -9.88
N ASP A 289 -14.96 -14.19 -10.21
CA ASP A 289 -14.04 -15.21 -10.70
C ASP A 289 -13.94 -16.34 -9.65
N PRO A 290 -14.23 -17.61 -10.00
CA PRO A 290 -14.05 -18.72 -9.07
C PRO A 290 -12.64 -18.80 -8.49
N ALA A 291 -11.62 -18.32 -9.22
CA ALA A 291 -10.24 -18.25 -8.74
C ALA A 291 -9.99 -17.10 -7.75
N ALA A 292 -10.91 -16.14 -7.63
CA ALA A 292 -10.91 -15.09 -6.62
C ALA A 292 -11.60 -15.52 -5.32
N LYS A 293 -12.30 -16.67 -5.29
CA LYS A 293 -12.88 -17.20 -4.05
C LYS A 293 -11.76 -17.69 -3.12
N ALA A 294 -11.81 -17.22 -1.86
CA ALA A 294 -10.90 -17.64 -0.81
C ALA A 294 -11.02 -19.15 -0.55
N ASP A 295 -9.89 -19.85 -0.35
CA ASP A 295 -9.92 -21.18 0.24
C ASP A 295 -10.06 -21.01 1.76
N GLY A 296 -11.19 -21.44 2.33
CA GLY A 296 -11.46 -21.35 3.78
C GLY A 296 -10.51 -22.17 4.68
N ARG A 297 -9.42 -22.71 4.13
CA ARG A 297 -8.44 -23.57 4.81
C ARG A 297 -7.23 -22.81 5.39
N GLY A 298 -7.21 -21.48 5.31
CA GLY A 298 -6.22 -20.63 5.95
C GLY A 298 -5.82 -19.43 5.11
N GLY A 299 -4.83 -18.69 5.59
CA GLY A 299 -4.36 -17.49 4.91
C GLY A 299 -2.96 -17.12 5.32
N TYR A 300 -2.59 -15.90 4.98
CA TYR A 300 -1.31 -15.29 5.31
C TYR A 300 -1.56 -14.02 6.11
N ALA A 301 -0.64 -13.73 7.02
CA ALA A 301 -0.68 -12.50 7.78
C ALA A 301 0.70 -11.85 7.78
N VAL A 302 0.72 -10.54 7.62
CA VAL A 302 1.86 -9.68 7.89
C VAL A 302 1.53 -8.84 9.11
N VAL A 303 2.47 -8.75 10.05
CA VAL A 303 2.35 -7.90 11.24
C VAL A 303 3.50 -6.90 11.23
N ILE A 304 3.20 -5.63 11.03
CA ILE A 304 4.20 -4.57 10.88
C ILE A 304 4.30 -3.75 12.16
N GLY A 305 5.52 -3.51 12.63
CA GLY A 305 5.76 -2.66 13.79
C GLY A 305 7.21 -2.64 14.24
N ASP A 306 7.49 -1.96 15.34
CA ASP A 306 8.79 -1.98 15.99
C ASP A 306 8.68 -2.80 17.28
N PRO A 307 9.15 -4.06 17.30
CA PRO A 307 9.04 -4.91 18.48
C PRO A 307 9.87 -4.40 19.66
N GLN A 308 10.95 -3.64 19.44
CA GLN A 308 11.74 -3.07 20.54
C GLN A 308 11.00 -1.96 21.25
N ARG A 309 10.20 -1.19 20.50
CA ARG A 309 9.38 -0.09 21.04
C ARG A 309 7.94 -0.50 21.37
N GLY A 310 7.56 -1.75 21.06
CA GLY A 310 6.18 -2.24 21.19
C GLY A 310 5.18 -1.57 20.23
N TYR A 311 5.67 -0.86 19.21
CA TYR A 311 4.85 -0.10 18.27
C TYR A 311 4.24 -1.01 17.20
N ARG A 312 3.01 -0.69 16.75
CA ARG A 312 2.33 -1.34 15.62
C ARG A 312 2.01 -0.30 14.57
N ALA A 313 2.39 -0.59 13.32
CA ALA A 313 2.24 0.35 12.22
C ALA A 313 0.88 0.18 11.55
N GLN A 314 0.00 1.16 11.70
CA GLN A 314 -1.25 1.26 10.96
C GLN A 314 -1.03 1.99 9.63
N GLY A 315 -1.84 1.68 8.64
CA GLY A 315 -1.93 2.47 7.41
C GLY A 315 -0.85 2.16 6.37
N ILE A 316 -0.11 1.08 6.55
CA ILE A 316 0.92 0.65 5.59
C ILE A 316 0.22 -0.18 4.52
N GLY A 317 0.35 0.24 3.26
CA GLY A 317 -0.12 -0.55 2.13
C GLY A 317 0.69 -1.84 2.02
N VAL A 318 0.01 -2.98 1.96
CA VAL A 318 0.62 -4.30 1.80
C VAL A 318 0.01 -4.96 0.57
N GLU A 319 0.84 -5.24 -0.42
CA GLU A 319 0.48 -6.00 -1.60
C GLU A 319 1.11 -7.40 -1.53
N PHE A 320 0.27 -8.40 -1.29
CA PHE A 320 0.61 -9.81 -1.26
C PHE A 320 0.69 -10.32 -2.69
N VAL A 321 1.87 -10.74 -3.16
CA VAL A 321 2.04 -11.25 -4.52
C VAL A 321 2.21 -12.76 -4.49
N TYR A 322 1.37 -13.42 -5.26
CA TYR A 322 1.29 -14.86 -5.39
C TYR A 322 2.18 -15.39 -6.52
N SER A 323 2.46 -16.69 -6.51
CA SER A 323 3.30 -17.36 -7.51
C SER A 323 2.70 -17.42 -8.91
N ASP A 324 1.39 -17.19 -9.05
CA ASP A 324 0.72 -17.05 -10.35
C ASP A 324 0.76 -15.60 -10.88
N GLY A 325 1.46 -14.70 -10.19
CA GLY A 325 1.58 -13.29 -10.55
C GLY A 325 0.38 -12.42 -10.16
N ARG A 326 -0.69 -13.01 -9.59
CA ARG A 326 -1.75 -12.22 -8.98
C ARG A 326 -1.21 -11.53 -7.73
N SER A 327 -1.79 -10.39 -7.40
CA SER A 327 -1.54 -9.73 -6.14
C SER A 327 -2.84 -9.30 -5.46
N GLU A 328 -2.79 -9.24 -4.13
CA GLU A 328 -3.87 -8.73 -3.29
C GLU A 328 -3.34 -7.57 -2.46
N ARG A 329 -3.94 -6.39 -2.63
CA ARG A 329 -3.61 -5.21 -1.85
C ARG A 329 -4.55 -5.06 -0.67
N THR A 330 -3.97 -4.77 0.48
CA THR A 330 -4.66 -4.43 1.72
C THR A 330 -3.83 -3.37 2.46
N GLU A 331 -4.28 -2.95 3.63
CA GLU A 331 -3.62 -1.96 4.46
C GLU A 331 -3.55 -2.48 5.90
N THR A 332 -2.50 -2.13 6.64
CA THR A 332 -2.40 -2.57 8.03
C THR A 332 -3.45 -1.89 8.91
N SER A 333 -4.21 -2.72 9.64
CA SER A 333 -5.17 -2.31 10.67
C SER A 333 -4.47 -1.61 11.86
N PRO A 334 -5.21 -1.01 12.82
CA PRO A 334 -4.63 -0.39 14.03
C PRO A 334 -3.69 -1.30 14.84
N GLY A 335 -3.86 -2.62 14.75
CA GLY A 335 -2.98 -3.60 15.39
C GLY A 335 -1.71 -3.94 14.59
N GLY A 336 -1.49 -3.31 13.45
CA GLY A 336 -0.39 -3.59 12.53
C GLY A 336 -0.60 -4.81 11.62
N TRP A 337 -1.81 -5.37 11.57
CA TRP A 337 -2.11 -6.58 10.81
C TRP A 337 -2.59 -6.26 9.41
N ALA A 338 -2.01 -6.95 8.43
CA ALA A 338 -2.50 -7.08 7.07
C ALA A 338 -2.67 -8.57 6.76
N LEU A 339 -3.76 -8.96 6.10
CA LEU A 339 -4.10 -10.36 5.83
C LEU A 339 -4.33 -10.59 4.34
N ALA A 340 -4.12 -11.83 3.91
CA ALA A 340 -4.45 -12.31 2.58
C ALA A 340 -4.97 -13.73 2.64
N VAL A 341 -5.85 -14.08 1.71
CA VAL A 341 -6.47 -15.41 1.67
C VAL A 341 -5.58 -16.41 0.94
N GLN A 342 -5.61 -17.68 1.36
CA GLN A 342 -4.94 -18.73 0.60
C GLN A 342 -5.72 -19.03 -0.68
N ARG A 343 -4.98 -19.37 -1.74
CA ARG A 343 -5.53 -19.70 -3.05
C ARG A 343 -5.15 -21.13 -3.44
N PRO A 344 -6.08 -21.95 -3.95
CA PRO A 344 -5.80 -23.35 -4.24
C PRO A 344 -4.66 -23.50 -5.26
N GLY A 345 -3.61 -24.25 -4.89
CA GLY A 345 -2.48 -24.54 -5.77
C GLY A 345 -1.52 -23.38 -6.03
N VAL A 346 -1.70 -22.25 -5.31
CA VAL A 346 -0.88 -21.04 -5.48
C VAL A 346 -0.29 -20.63 -4.14
N ARG A 347 1.03 -20.37 -4.12
CA ARG A 347 1.74 -19.90 -2.93
C ARG A 347 1.94 -18.39 -2.97
N LEU A 348 1.94 -17.74 -1.82
CA LEU A 348 2.48 -16.41 -1.60
C LEU A 348 4.01 -16.42 -1.81
N ALA A 349 4.49 -15.48 -2.62
CA ALA A 349 5.91 -15.38 -2.97
C ALA A 349 6.59 -14.18 -2.27
N GLN A 350 5.88 -13.06 -2.16
CA GLN A 350 6.43 -11.81 -1.65
C GLN A 350 5.33 -10.90 -1.10
N ALA A 351 5.72 -9.96 -0.25
CA ALA A 351 4.93 -8.81 0.13
C ALA A 351 5.63 -7.53 -0.34
N ILE A 352 4.89 -6.64 -0.99
CA ILE A 352 5.33 -5.31 -1.36
C ILE A 352 4.71 -4.35 -0.35
N LEU A 353 5.56 -3.63 0.37
CA LEU A 353 5.18 -2.70 1.43
C LEU A 353 5.31 -1.27 0.92
N GLN A 354 4.28 -0.47 1.13
CA GLN A 354 4.24 0.91 0.69
C GLN A 354 3.76 1.84 1.82
N PRO A 355 4.68 2.55 2.48
CA PRO A 355 4.34 3.72 3.29
C PRO A 355 3.82 4.86 2.41
N ALA A 356 3.01 5.76 2.97
CA ALA A 356 2.39 6.86 2.23
C ALA A 356 3.39 7.74 1.45
N ASP A 357 4.53 8.06 2.07
CA ASP A 357 5.51 9.04 1.54
C ASP A 357 6.83 8.39 1.12
N ARG A 358 6.85 7.09 0.82
CA ARG A 358 8.07 6.35 0.47
C ARG A 358 7.87 5.44 -0.74
N PRO A 359 8.96 5.11 -1.46
CA PRO A 359 8.92 4.08 -2.49
C PRO A 359 8.52 2.74 -1.87
N ARG A 360 7.95 1.88 -2.72
CA ARG A 360 7.61 0.51 -2.38
C ARG A 360 8.87 -0.33 -2.08
N GLU A 361 8.82 -1.14 -1.04
CA GLU A 361 9.85 -2.11 -0.68
C GLU A 361 9.32 -3.53 -0.81
N THR A 362 10.11 -4.42 -1.40
CA THR A 362 9.71 -5.82 -1.62
C THR A 362 10.42 -6.74 -0.63
N LEU A 363 9.63 -7.59 0.04
CA LEU A 363 10.14 -8.64 0.93
C LEU A 363 9.73 -10.01 0.39
N ALA A 364 10.73 -10.88 0.20
CA ALA A 364 10.50 -12.28 -0.11
C ALA A 364 9.92 -13.00 1.12
N LEU A 365 8.89 -13.82 0.90
CA LEU A 365 8.21 -14.56 1.97
C LEU A 365 8.40 -16.06 1.76
N ASP A 366 8.80 -16.74 2.83
CA ASP A 366 9.04 -18.19 2.83
C ASP A 366 8.01 -18.89 3.72
N GLU A 367 6.97 -19.43 3.07
CA GLU A 367 5.87 -20.13 3.75
C GLU A 367 6.30 -21.40 4.48
N SER A 368 7.45 -21.99 4.13
CA SER A 368 7.91 -23.22 4.78
C SER A 368 8.20 -23.01 6.28
N LYS A 369 8.42 -21.76 6.68
CA LYS A 369 8.72 -21.35 8.06
C LYS A 369 7.47 -20.94 8.86
N GLY A 370 6.33 -20.77 8.20
CA GLY A 370 5.08 -20.33 8.81
C GLY A 370 4.29 -19.41 7.89
N ARG A 371 3.20 -18.86 8.42
CA ARG A 371 2.24 -18.05 7.64
C ARG A 371 1.91 -16.70 8.26
N ILE A 372 2.54 -16.40 9.40
CA ILE A 372 2.51 -15.07 10.02
C ILE A 372 3.92 -14.50 9.92
N PHE A 373 4.09 -13.43 9.15
CA PHE A 373 5.35 -12.76 8.91
C PHE A 373 5.39 -11.48 9.74
N ALA A 374 6.17 -11.47 10.82
CA ALA A 374 6.40 -10.23 11.56
C ALA A 374 7.50 -9.44 10.85
N ILE A 375 7.16 -8.20 10.51
CA ILE A 375 8.03 -7.31 9.77
C ILE A 375 8.38 -6.15 10.69
N ARG A 376 9.67 -6.01 10.95
CA ARG A 376 10.20 -4.90 11.70
C ARG A 376 10.24 -3.66 10.81
N LEU A 377 9.59 -2.61 11.29
CA LEU A 377 9.67 -1.25 10.78
C LEU A 377 10.81 -0.53 11.52
N ASP A 378 11.84 -0.12 10.78
CA ASP A 378 12.83 0.81 11.31
C ASP A 378 12.20 2.21 11.38
N THR A 379 11.72 2.57 12.56
CA THR A 379 11.03 3.86 12.78
C THR A 379 11.95 5.06 12.57
N ALA A 380 13.26 4.91 12.79
CA ALA A 380 14.23 5.96 12.50
C ALA A 380 14.41 6.15 10.99
N ALA A 381 14.39 5.06 10.21
CA ALA A 381 14.43 5.12 8.77
C ALA A 381 13.10 5.61 8.16
N ALA A 382 11.97 5.33 8.82
CA ALA A 382 10.62 5.63 8.33
C ALA A 382 10.20 7.09 8.51
N MET A 383 10.60 7.75 9.60
CA MET A 383 10.22 9.14 9.86
C MET A 383 11.03 10.12 8.99
N PRO A 384 10.42 11.22 8.53
CA PRO A 384 11.18 12.31 7.95
C PRO A 384 12.16 12.86 9.00
N ALA A 385 13.33 13.32 8.55
CA ALA A 385 14.30 13.95 9.43
C ALA A 385 13.65 15.14 10.16
N SER A 386 13.81 15.21 11.49
CA SER A 386 13.29 16.32 12.30
C SER A 386 13.81 17.70 11.85
N PHE A 387 14.97 17.73 11.19
CA PHE A 387 15.55 18.87 10.50
C PHE A 387 16.56 18.39 9.45
N GLU A 388 16.83 19.17 8.40
CA GLU A 388 17.95 18.89 7.49
C GLU A 388 19.28 19.34 8.11
N GLN A 389 19.29 20.55 8.68
CA GLN A 389 20.42 21.10 9.42
C GLN A 389 19.95 21.83 10.68
N LEU A 390 20.71 21.66 11.77
CA LEU A 390 20.57 22.42 13.00
C LEU A 390 21.92 23.07 13.32
N ILE A 391 21.94 24.40 13.34
CA ILE A 391 23.13 25.18 13.69
C ILE A 391 23.05 25.54 15.17
N LEU A 392 24.04 25.11 15.94
CA LEU A 392 24.19 25.42 17.35
C LEU A 392 25.25 26.50 17.51
N THR A 393 24.94 27.54 18.29
CA THR A 393 25.94 28.53 18.70
C THR A 393 26.53 28.14 20.05
N GLN A 394 27.81 28.41 20.25
CA GLN A 394 28.47 28.17 21.53
C GLN A 394 28.43 29.42 22.41
N ASP A 395 28.11 29.25 23.68
CA ASP A 395 28.13 30.32 24.69
C ASP A 395 28.61 29.76 26.03
N ASP A 396 29.77 30.21 26.49
CA ASP A 396 30.45 29.73 27.71
C ASP A 396 30.56 28.19 27.82
N GLY A 397 30.80 27.50 26.71
CA GLY A 397 30.91 26.04 26.66
C GLY A 397 29.60 25.30 26.38
N ASP A 398 28.46 25.95 26.59
CA ASP A 398 27.13 25.39 26.30
C ASP A 398 26.75 25.59 24.84
N LEU A 399 25.84 24.74 24.35
CA LEU A 399 25.33 24.81 22.98
C LEU A 399 23.90 25.33 22.97
N ILE A 400 23.62 26.31 22.12
CA ILE A 400 22.31 26.95 22.01
C ILE A 400 21.73 26.64 20.64
N ALA A 401 20.56 26.01 20.62
CA ALA A 401 19.80 25.75 19.41
C ALA A 401 18.76 26.86 19.19
N PRO A 402 18.73 27.54 18.02
CA PRO A 402 17.86 28.70 17.81
C PRO A 402 16.35 28.45 17.95
N ARG A 403 15.92 27.19 17.80
CA ARG A 403 14.50 26.78 17.78
C ARG A 403 14.10 25.96 19.00
N ILE A 404 15.02 25.67 19.92
CA ILE A 404 14.77 24.87 21.12
C ILE A 404 15.04 25.78 22.32
N PRO A 405 14.02 26.12 23.13
CA PRO A 405 14.22 26.88 24.36
C PRO A 405 15.19 26.14 25.28
N GLY A 406 16.10 26.87 25.94
CA GLY A 406 17.09 26.29 26.85
C GLY A 406 18.51 26.27 26.27
N ARG A 407 19.41 25.58 26.98
CA ARG A 407 20.84 25.44 26.62
C ARG A 407 21.25 23.98 26.82
N TYR A 408 22.06 23.46 25.91
CA TYR A 408 22.65 22.14 26.04
C TYR A 408 23.94 22.25 26.86
N VAL A 409 23.89 21.71 28.08
CA VAL A 409 25.00 21.72 29.03
C VAL A 409 25.73 20.37 28.95
N ARG A 410 27.05 20.40 28.89
CA ARG A 410 27.87 19.17 28.82
C ARG A 410 28.00 18.52 30.21
N HIS A 411 27.77 17.21 30.29
CA HIS A 411 27.98 16.39 31.50
C HIS A 411 29.08 15.35 31.33
#